data_AF-A0A7W1N9X1-F1
#
_entry.id   AF-A0A7W1N9X1-F1
#
_cell.length_a   1.000
_cell.length_b   1.000
_cell.length_c   1.000
_cell.angle_alpha   90.00
_cell.angle_beta   90.00
_cell.angle_gamma   90.00
#
_symmetry.space_group_name_H-M   'P 1'
#
loop_
_entity.id
_entity.type
_entity.pdbx_description
1 polymer ?
#
loop_
_entity_poly.entity_id
_entity_poly.type
_entity_poly.pdbx_seq_one_letter_code
_entity_poly.pdbx_strand_id
1 'polypeptide(L)'
;LVAKDVAALKKVKGVGPKSAERIALELADKVERIPTPLIETPRSPSGAAQVEEAHRALVVLGFSPKEAADALAKAAKPGLPSEDLLRAALALLR
;
A
#
# COMPACT_ATOMS: atom_id res chain seq x y z
N LEU A 1 1.93 -3.72 11.37
CA LEU A 1 2.37 -3.47 12.77
C LEU A 1 3.70 -2.74 12.72
N VAL A 2 3.70 -1.42 12.92
CA VAL A 2 4.95 -0.64 13.00
C VAL A 2 5.50 -0.78 14.41
N ALA A 3 6.68 -1.37 14.57
CA ALA A 3 7.31 -1.55 15.87
C ALA A 3 7.92 -0.22 16.36
N LYS A 4 7.47 0.27 17.52
CA LYS A 4 8.01 1.47 18.18
C LYS A 4 9.23 1.13 19.05
N ASP A 5 10.35 0.74 18.44
CA ASP A 5 11.56 0.33 19.16
C ASP A 5 12.36 1.54 19.70
N VAL A 6 11.89 2.09 20.81
CA VAL A 6 12.52 3.22 21.52
C VAL A 6 13.92 2.84 22.03
N ALA A 7 14.16 1.58 22.38
CA ALA A 7 15.44 1.12 22.89
C ALA A 7 16.53 1.16 21.81
N ALA A 8 16.18 0.79 20.57
CA ALA A 8 17.07 0.94 19.42
C ALA A 8 17.40 2.42 19.15
N LEU A 9 16.41 3.31 19.19
CA LEU A 9 16.61 4.75 18.94
C LEU A 9 17.53 5.40 19.99
N LYS A 10 17.45 5.00 21.26
CA LYS A 10 18.33 5.51 22.33
C LYS A 10 19.81 5.12 22.18
N LYS A 11 20.15 4.15 21.32
CA LYS A 11 21.56 3.79 21.06
C LYS A 11 22.28 4.82 20.20
N VAL A 12 21.56 5.73 19.56
CA VAL A 12 22.13 6.79 18.72
C VAL A 12 22.69 7.91 19.60
N LYS A 13 23.95 8.28 19.38
CA LYS A 13 24.62 9.38 20.09
C LYS A 13 23.84 10.68 19.88
N GLY A 14 23.35 11.27 20.98
CA GLY A 14 22.54 12.50 20.96
C GLY A 14 21.03 12.29 21.04
N VAL A 15 20.54 11.03 21.02
CA VAL A 15 19.11 10.73 21.16
C VAL A 15 18.80 10.28 22.60
N GLY A 16 18.26 11.21 23.38
CA GLY A 16 17.79 10.94 24.74
C GLY A 16 16.42 10.24 24.80
N PRO A 17 15.96 9.80 25.98
CA PRO A 17 14.70 9.06 26.14
C PRO A 17 13.48 9.81 25.59
N LYS A 18 13.33 11.10 25.91
CA LYS A 18 12.24 11.94 25.39
C LYS A 18 12.28 12.11 23.87
N SER A 19 13.48 12.22 23.31
CA SER A 19 13.65 12.36 21.86
C SER A 19 13.33 11.05 21.14
N ALA A 20 13.76 9.91 21.69
CA ALA A 20 13.47 8.58 21.16
C ALA A 20 11.96 8.28 21.16
N GLU A 21 11.26 8.61 22.24
CA GLU A 21 9.79 8.44 22.32
C GLU A 21 9.06 9.29 21.28
N ARG A 22 9.44 10.57 21.15
CA ARG A 22 8.86 11.47 20.14
C ARG A 22 9.11 10.97 18.72
N ILE A 23 10.33 10.54 18.41
CA ILE A 23 10.70 9.99 17.10
C ILE A 23 9.89 8.73 16.79
N ALA A 24 9.78 7.80 17.75
CA ALA A 24 9.02 6.56 17.55
C ALA A 24 7.54 6.82 17.29
N LEU A 25 6.94 7.81 17.97
CA LEU A 25 5.55 8.20 17.74
C LEU A 25 5.35 8.84 16.37
N GLU A 26 6.14 9.88 16.04
CA GLU A 26 6.02 10.59 14.76
C GLU A 26 6.27 9.67 13.55
N LEU A 27 7.24 8.74 13.66
CA LEU A 27 7.53 7.80 12.59
C LEU A 27 6.44 6.75 12.43
N ALA A 28 5.85 6.25 13.52
CA ALA A 28 4.72 5.32 13.40
C ALA A 28 3.56 5.96 12.65
N ASP A 29 3.20 7.20 13.00
CA ASP A 29 2.12 7.95 12.36
C ASP A 29 2.43 8.27 10.88
N LYS A 30 3.71 8.44 10.53
CA LYS A 30 4.13 8.68 9.13
C LYS A 30 4.15 7.39 8.33
N VAL A 31 4.67 6.30 8.89
CA VAL A 31 4.76 5.00 8.22
C VAL A 31 3.38 4.42 7.94
N GLU A 32 2.40 4.62 8.81
CA GLU A 32 1.00 4.24 8.54
C GLU A 32 0.41 4.99 7.34
N ARG A 33 0.92 6.17 7.00
CA ARG A 33 0.50 6.97 5.84
C ARG A 33 1.31 6.66 4.58
N ILE A 34 2.41 5.92 4.67
CA ILE A 34 3.16 5.47 3.50
C ILE A 34 2.44 4.23 2.97
N PRO A 35 1.97 4.23 1.70
CA PRO A 35 1.53 3.01 1.05
C PRO A 35 2.71 2.05 1.07
N THR A 36 2.64 0.98 1.86
CA THR A 36 3.70 -0.02 1.92
C THR A 36 3.96 -0.54 0.51
N PRO A 37 5.19 -0.44 -0.05
CA PRO A 37 5.55 -1.28 -1.17
C PRO A 37 5.48 -2.70 -0.62
N LEU A 38 4.51 -3.47 -1.12
CA LEU A 38 4.36 -4.86 -0.76
C LEU A 38 5.66 -5.55 -1.16
N ILE A 39 6.49 -5.91 -0.18
CA ILE A 39 7.46 -6.98 -0.39
C ILE A 39 6.60 -8.21 -0.60
N GLU A 40 6.41 -8.57 -1.86
CA GLU A 40 5.57 -9.68 -2.30
C GLU A 40 6.13 -10.97 -1.72
N THR A 41 5.54 -11.43 -0.61
CA THR A 41 5.55 -12.87 -0.32
C THR A 41 4.71 -13.53 -1.41
N PRO A 42 5.18 -14.59 -2.09
CA PRO A 42 4.40 -15.27 -3.12
C PRO A 42 3.26 -16.02 -2.43
N ARG A 43 2.15 -15.32 -2.20
CA ARG A 43 0.89 -15.90 -1.78
C ARG A 43 0.11 -16.18 -3.06
N SER A 44 -0.38 -17.41 -3.22
CA SER A 44 -1.26 -17.75 -4.35
C SER A 44 -2.26 -16.62 -4.57
N PRO A 45 -2.36 -16.06 -5.77
CA PRO A 45 -3.05 -14.81 -5.96
C PRO A 45 -4.56 -15.08 -5.87
N SER A 46 -5.13 -14.82 -4.69
CA SER A 46 -6.57 -14.83 -4.48
C SER A 46 -7.16 -13.62 -5.19
N GLY A 47 -8.32 -13.76 -5.84
CA GLY A 47 -8.96 -12.71 -6.65
C GLY A 47 -8.92 -11.30 -6.03
N ALA A 48 -9.02 -11.21 -4.70
CA ALA A 48 -8.93 -9.97 -3.95
C ALA A 48 -7.55 -9.30 -4.02
N ALA A 49 -6.46 -10.07 -3.99
CA ALA A 49 -5.10 -9.56 -4.12
C ALA A 49 -4.82 -8.98 -5.51
N GLN A 50 -5.33 -9.60 -6.60
CA GLN A 50 -5.20 -9.01 -7.94
C GLN A 50 -5.97 -7.69 -8.06
N VAL A 51 -7.16 -7.61 -7.45
CA VAL A 51 -7.99 -6.39 -7.47
C VAL A 51 -7.33 -5.26 -6.69
N GLU A 52 -6.80 -5.54 -5.50
CA GLU A 52 -6.08 -4.54 -4.69
C GLU A 52 -4.82 -4.01 -5.39
N GLU A 53 -4.06 -4.89 -6.05
CA GLU A 53 -2.86 -4.49 -6.79
C GLU A 53 -3.22 -3.58 -7.98
N ALA A 54 -4.24 -3.96 -8.76
CA ALA A 54 -4.72 -3.13 -9.86
C ALA A 54 -5.30 -1.78 -9.37
N HIS A 55 -5.94 -1.75 -8.19
CA HIS A 55 -6.46 -0.52 -7.57
C HIS A 55 -5.35 0.46 -7.22
N ARG A 56 -4.29 -0.03 -6.57
CA ARG A 56 -3.10 0.76 -6.24
C ARG A 56 -2.45 1.33 -7.50
N ALA A 57 -2.30 0.49 -8.53
CA ALA A 57 -1.72 0.92 -9.80
C ALA A 57 -2.52 2.08 -10.43
N LEU A 58 -3.85 1.98 -10.48
CA LEU A 58 -4.70 3.06 -11.01
C LEU A 58 -4.59 4.36 -10.20
N VAL A 59 -4.53 4.27 -8.87
CA VAL A 59 -4.35 5.46 -8.01
C VAL A 59 -2.99 6.11 -8.26
N VAL A 60 -1.92 5.31 -8.42
CA VAL A 60 -0.57 5.81 -8.75
C VAL A 60 -0.53 6.49 -10.12
N LEU A 61 -1.33 6.01 -11.08
CA LEU A 61 -1.49 6.63 -12.40
C LEU A 61 -2.28 7.95 -12.37
N GLY A 62 -2.88 8.31 -11.23
CA GLY A 62 -3.56 9.59 -11.02
C GLY A 62 -5.09 9.53 -11.08
N PHE A 63 -5.69 8.33 -11.17
CA PHE A 63 -7.14 8.18 -11.07
C PHE A 63 -7.62 8.30 -9.63
N SER A 64 -8.82 8.83 -9.41
CA SER A 64 -9.36 8.89 -8.04
C SER A 64 -9.63 7.48 -7.50
N PRO A 65 -9.53 7.25 -6.17
CA PRO A 65 -9.79 5.94 -5.58
C PRO A 65 -11.17 5.37 -5.92
N LYS A 66 -12.15 6.25 -6.12
CA LYS A 66 -13.52 5.90 -6.50
C LYS A 66 -13.61 5.45 -7.96
N GLU A 67 -13.01 6.20 -8.88
CA GLU A 67 -12.97 5.83 -10.30
C GLU A 67 -12.22 4.52 -10.53
N ALA A 68 -11.12 4.32 -9.81
CA ALA A 68 -10.35 3.08 -9.85
C ALA A 68 -11.21 1.89 -9.39
N ALA A 69 -11.91 2.02 -8.26
CA ALA A 69 -12.78 0.96 -7.74
C ALA A 69 -13.95 0.64 -8.69
N ASP A 70 -14.60 1.66 -9.26
CA ASP A 70 -15.73 1.51 -10.18
C ASP A 70 -15.29 0.82 -11.50
N ALA A 71 -14.12 1.17 -12.03
CA ALA A 71 -13.57 0.54 -13.23
C ALA A 71 -13.17 -0.92 -12.99
N LEU A 72 -12.56 -1.22 -11.83
CA LEU A 72 -12.18 -2.59 -11.47
C LEU A 72 -13.39 -3.48 -11.20
N ALA A 73 -14.45 -2.96 -10.58
CA ALA A 73 -15.68 -3.70 -10.38
C ALA A 73 -16.33 -4.12 -11.71
N LYS A 74 -16.23 -3.26 -12.74
CA LYS A 74 -16.72 -3.56 -14.09
C LYS A 74 -15.78 -4.48 -14.88
N ALA A 75 -14.48 -4.42 -14.62
CA ALA A 75 -13.46 -5.22 -15.29
C ALA A 75 -13.24 -6.61 -14.65
N ALA A 76 -13.67 -6.81 -13.40
CA ALA A 76 -13.43 -8.01 -12.63
C ALA A 76 -14.04 -9.25 -13.29
N LYS A 77 -13.18 -10.19 -13.66
CA LYS A 77 -13.54 -11.53 -14.17
C LYS A 77 -12.83 -12.59 -13.33
N PRO A 78 -13.48 -13.74 -13.07
CA PRO A 78 -12.86 -14.80 -12.30
C PRO A 78 -11.57 -15.29 -12.99
N GLY A 79 -10.49 -15.35 -12.23
CA GLY A 79 -9.19 -15.85 -12.70
C GLY A 79 -8.39 -14.89 -13.58
N LEU A 80 -8.79 -13.63 -13.73
CA LEU A 80 -8.02 -12.65 -14.49
C LEU A 80 -6.76 -12.23 -13.71
N PRO A 81 -5.55 -12.26 -14.32
CA PRO A 81 -4.34 -11.76 -13.67
C PRO A 81 -4.42 -10.23 -13.49
N SER A 82 -3.65 -9.71 -12.52
CA SER A 82 -3.66 -8.28 -12.15
C SER A 82 -3.35 -7.36 -13.33
N GLU A 83 -2.40 -7.71 -14.20
CA GLU A 83 -2.08 -6.93 -15.39
C GLU A 83 -3.24 -6.83 -16.39
N ASP A 84 -3.94 -7.95 -16.64
CA ASP A 84 -5.06 -7.97 -17.57
C ASP A 84 -6.26 -7.24 -16.99
N LEU A 85 -6.46 -7.34 -15.67
CA LEU A 85 -7.46 -6.57 -14.94
C LEU A 85 -7.17 -5.06 -15.01
N LEU A 86 -5.92 -4.66 -14.84
CA LEU A 86 -5.47 -3.27 -14.97
C LEU A 86 -5.70 -2.74 -16.39
N ARG A 87 -5.33 -3.52 -17.42
CA ARG A 87 -5.57 -3.16 -18.84
C ARG A 87 -7.06 -3.00 -19.13
N ALA A 88 -7.90 -3.92 -18.65
CA ALA A 88 -9.33 -3.86 -18.82
C ALA A 88 -9.95 -2.64 -18.11
N ALA A 89 -9.50 -2.33 -16.88
CA ALA A 89 -9.97 -1.16 -16.15
C ALA A 89 -9.54 0.15 -16.83
N LEU A 90 -8.30 0.25 -17.33
CA LEU A 90 -7.83 1.41 -18.09
C LEU A 90 -8.61 1.62 -19.40
N ALA A 91 -9.08 0.56 -20.04
CA ALA A 91 -9.92 0.66 -21.23
C ALA A 91 -11.31 1.25 -20.93
N LEU A 92 -11.80 1.14 -19.68
CA LEU A 92 -13.08 1.70 -19.23
C LEU A 92 -12.98 3.15 -18.74
N LEU A 93 -11.77 3.62 -18.46
CA LEU A 93 -11.47 4.97 -17.98
C LEU A 93 -11.01 5.93 -19.10
N ARG A 94 -10.95 5.43 -20.34
CA ARG A 94 -10.66 6.17 -21.58
C ARG A 94 -11.95 6.54 -22.29
#